data_AF-D4RYP9-F1
#
_entry.id   AF-D4RYP9-F1
#
_cell.length_a   1.000
_cell.length_b   1.000
_cell.length_c   1.000
_cell.angle_alpha   90.00
_cell.angle_beta   90.00
_cell.angle_gamma   90.00
#
_symmetry.space_group_name_H-M   'P 1'
#
loop_
_entity.id
_entity.type
_entity.pdbx_description
1 polymer ?
#
loop_
_entity_poly.entity_id
_entity_poly.type
_entity_poly.pdbx_seq_one_letter_code
_entity_poly.pdbx_strand_id
1 'polypeptide(L)'
;MVFAGETALSEKTMLNPSRVVTYAICEKDYDKTLLNDELIYPDKQVRLELWAYNPKQFSEGNSADDISIVLSFADTSDERI
;
A
#
# COMPACT_ATOMS: atom_id res chain seq x y z
N MET A 1 9.81 -3.15 -1.60
CA MET A 1 8.57 -2.48 -1.17
C MET A 1 8.73 -0.98 -1.24
N VAL A 2 7.63 -0.27 -1.45
CA VAL A 2 7.44 1.19 -1.40
C VAL A 2 6.10 1.47 -0.72
N PHE A 3 5.88 2.67 -0.17
CA PHE A 3 4.58 3.06 0.37
C PHE A 3 3.50 2.99 -0.70
N ALA A 4 2.32 2.51 -0.30
CA ALA A 4 1.15 2.39 -1.17
C ALA A 4 -0.14 2.69 -0.38
N GLY A 5 -1.28 2.58 -1.05
CA GLY A 5 -2.61 2.79 -0.46
C GLY A 5 -2.70 4.11 0.32
N GLU A 6 -3.38 4.06 1.48
CA GLU A 6 -3.66 5.26 2.28
C GLU A 6 -2.39 5.91 2.84
N THR A 7 -1.31 5.13 3.05
CA THR A 7 -0.03 5.67 3.50
C THR A 7 0.56 6.58 2.43
N ALA A 8 0.69 6.09 1.19
CA ALA A 8 1.21 6.89 0.09
C ALA A 8 0.30 8.07 -0.23
N LEU A 9 -1.02 7.87 -0.17
CA LEU A 9 -2.00 8.94 -0.36
C LEU A 9 -1.85 10.04 0.70
N SER A 10 -1.64 9.69 1.97
CA SER A 10 -1.43 10.67 3.04
C SER A 10 -0.13 11.46 2.92
N GLU A 11 0.95 10.86 2.37
CA GLU A 11 2.20 11.59 2.12
C GLU A 11 2.06 12.60 0.96
N LYS A 12 1.20 12.28 -0.02
CA LYS A 12 0.95 13.10 -1.21
C LYS A 12 -0.17 14.13 -1.02
N THR A 13 -0.92 14.05 0.08
CA THR A 13 -2.09 14.90 0.34
C THR A 13 -2.06 15.42 1.78
N MET A 14 -3.16 16.06 2.22
CA MET A 14 -3.38 16.44 3.62
C MET A 14 -4.35 15.49 4.34
N LEU A 15 -4.62 14.30 3.77
CA LEU A 15 -5.45 13.30 4.43
C LEU A 15 -4.74 12.77 5.67
N ASN A 16 -5.52 12.51 6.71
CA ASN A 16 -4.99 11.86 7.89
C ASN A 16 -4.45 10.46 7.52
N PRO A 17 -3.23 10.12 7.96
CA PRO A 17 -2.65 8.82 7.67
C PRO A 17 -3.47 7.71 8.30
N SER A 18 -3.53 6.56 7.61
CA SER A 18 -4.11 5.34 8.17
C SER A 18 -3.32 4.87 9.38
N ARG A 19 -4.00 4.21 10.33
CA ARG A 19 -3.32 3.61 11.49
C ARG A 19 -2.36 2.50 11.06
N VAL A 20 -2.69 1.79 9.99
CA VAL A 20 -1.88 0.68 9.45
C VAL A 20 -1.08 1.17 8.26
N VAL A 21 0.24 1.03 8.34
CA VAL A 21 1.13 1.36 7.22
C VAL A 21 0.91 0.37 6.09
N THR A 22 0.74 0.88 4.87
CA THR A 22 0.53 0.08 3.67
C THR A 22 1.73 0.17 2.73
N TYR A 23 2.21 -0.97 2.27
CA TYR A 23 3.30 -1.08 1.31
C TYR A 23 2.88 -1.91 0.09
N ALA A 24 3.41 -1.55 -1.09
CA ALA A 24 3.33 -2.39 -2.27
C ALA A 24 4.61 -3.20 -2.47
N ILE A 25 4.46 -4.45 -2.90
CA ILE A 25 5.56 -5.33 -3.31
C ILE A 25 5.15 -6.16 -4.53
N CYS A 26 6.13 -6.54 -5.35
CA CYS A 26 5.91 -7.49 -6.44
C CYS A 26 5.46 -8.84 -5.86
N GLU A 27 4.32 -9.35 -6.31
CA GLU A 27 3.75 -10.63 -5.88
C GLU A 27 4.74 -11.80 -6.06
N LYS A 28 5.55 -11.75 -7.13
CA LYS A 28 6.52 -12.80 -7.46
C LYS A 28 7.71 -12.84 -6.50
N ASP A 29 7.98 -11.73 -5.81
CA ASP A 29 9.16 -11.56 -4.96
C ASP A 29 8.83 -11.79 -3.47
N TYR A 30 7.59 -12.10 -3.13
CA TYR A 30 7.14 -12.23 -1.74
C TYR A 30 6.63 -13.64 -1.41
N ASP A 31 7.06 -14.17 -0.26
CA ASP A 31 6.57 -15.44 0.26
C ASP A 31 5.21 -15.26 0.92
N LYS A 32 4.16 -15.72 0.24
CA LYS A 32 2.77 -15.62 0.71
C LYS A 32 2.50 -16.41 1.99
N THR A 33 3.34 -17.37 2.36
CA THR A 33 3.17 -18.13 3.62
C THR A 33 3.41 -17.27 4.87
N LEU A 34 4.03 -16.10 4.71
CA LEU A 34 4.26 -15.13 5.77
C LEU A 34 3.06 -14.18 5.96
N LEU A 35 2.08 -14.19 5.06
CA LEU A 35 0.89 -13.34 5.16
C LEU A 35 -0.08 -13.87 6.20
N ASN A 36 -0.76 -12.94 6.85
CA ASN A 36 -1.90 -13.23 7.72
C ASN A 36 -3.07 -12.41 7.20
N ASP A 37 -4.21 -13.06 6.99
CA ASP A 37 -5.42 -12.40 6.48
C ASP A 37 -6.10 -11.53 7.58
N GLU A 38 -5.72 -11.74 8.83
CA GLU A 38 -6.26 -11.01 9.98
C GLU A 38 -5.31 -9.92 10.50
N LEU A 39 -5.88 -8.75 10.76
CA LEU A 39 -5.22 -7.65 11.45
C LEU A 39 -5.51 -7.73 12.96
N ILE A 40 -4.61 -8.39 13.70
CA ILE A 40 -4.71 -8.61 15.14
C ILE A 40 -4.09 -7.45 15.93
N TYR A 41 -2.92 -6.98 15.50
CA TYR A 41 -2.14 -5.93 16.16
C TYR A 41 -1.79 -4.82 15.16
N PRO A 42 -2.66 -3.82 14.98
CA PRO A 42 -2.48 -2.73 14.01
C PRO A 42 -1.15 -1.99 14.13
N ASP A 43 -0.62 -1.86 15.36
CA ASP A 43 0.62 -1.12 15.63
C ASP A 43 1.89 -1.98 15.42
N LYS A 44 1.75 -3.27 15.13
CA LYS A 44 2.85 -4.21 14.87
C LYS A 44 2.79 -4.87 13.50
N GLN A 45 1.68 -4.71 12.79
CA GLN A 45 1.44 -5.29 11.47
C GLN A 45 1.42 -4.19 10.41
N VAL A 46 1.72 -4.58 9.17
CA VAL A 46 1.61 -3.73 7.99
C VAL A 46 0.70 -4.40 6.97
N ARG A 47 0.02 -3.61 6.16
CA ARG A 47 -0.75 -4.12 5.02
C ARG A 47 0.19 -4.22 3.82
N LEU A 48 0.16 -5.35 3.13
CA LEU A 48 0.89 -5.56 1.89
C LEU A 48 -0.09 -5.63 0.73
N GLU A 49 0.12 -4.76 -0.27
CA GLU A 49 -0.48 -4.90 -1.58
C GLU A 49 0.47 -5.70 -2.48
N LEU A 50 0.00 -6.82 -3.01
CA LEU A 50 0.76 -7.67 -3.92
C LEU A 50 0.46 -7.24 -5.35
N TRP A 51 1.45 -6.64 -6.02
CA TRP A 51 1.29 -6.12 -7.38
C TRP A 51 1.92 -7.06 -8.41
N ALA A 52 1.36 -7.08 -9.63
CA ALA A 52 1.85 -7.93 -10.72
C ALA A 52 3.24 -7.51 -11.27
N TYR A 53 3.74 -6.35 -10.85
CA TYR A 53 5.02 -5.76 -11.24
C TYR A 53 5.78 -5.24 -10.01
N ASN A 54 7.06 -4.90 -10.20
CA ASN A 54 7.87 -4.29 -9.15
C ASN A 54 7.54 -2.79 -9.03
N PRO A 55 6.92 -2.34 -7.92
CA PRO A 55 6.51 -0.95 -7.77
C PRO A 55 7.69 0.04 -7.74
N LYS A 56 8.91 -0.43 -7.43
CA LYS A 56 10.13 0.41 -7.48
C LYS A 56 10.48 0.91 -8.87
N GLN A 57 9.92 0.30 -9.92
CA GLN A 57 10.21 0.69 -11.31
C GLN A 57 9.69 2.10 -11.64
N PHE A 58 8.60 2.52 -10.99
CA PHE A 58 7.93 3.80 -11.25
C PHE A 58 7.86 4.69 -10.01
N SER A 59 8.32 4.19 -8.85
CA SER A 59 8.28 4.93 -7.58
C SER A 59 9.09 6.21 -7.62
N GLU A 60 8.56 7.25 -6.98
CA GLU A 60 9.30 8.48 -6.67
C GLU A 60 9.72 8.43 -5.20
N GLY A 61 11.02 8.24 -4.96
CA GLY A 61 11.56 8.08 -3.61
C GLY A 61 11.06 6.79 -2.94
N ASN A 62 10.32 6.94 -1.85
CA ASN A 62 9.79 5.81 -1.07
C ASN A 62 8.32 5.50 -1.35
N SER A 63 7.67 6.24 -2.25
CA SER A 63 6.24 6.13 -2.53
C SER A 63 6.01 5.57 -3.93
N ALA A 64 4.97 4.76 -4.09
CA ALA A 64 4.54 4.34 -5.43
C ALA A 64 4.14 5.56 -6.29
N ASP A 65 4.07 5.36 -7.61
CA ASP A 65 3.61 6.42 -8.51
C ASP A 65 2.12 6.72 -8.32
N ASP A 66 1.72 7.93 -8.68
CA ASP A 66 0.38 8.45 -8.45
C ASP A 66 -0.71 7.61 -9.13
N ILE A 67 -0.45 7.12 -10.35
CA ILE A 67 -1.42 6.35 -11.12
C ILE A 67 -1.67 5.01 -10.43
N SER A 68 -0.62 4.32 -10.03
CA SER A 68 -0.73 3.04 -9.33
C SER A 68 -1.45 3.18 -7.99
N ILE A 69 -1.22 4.28 -7.26
CA ILE A 69 -1.95 4.56 -6.01
C ILE A 69 -3.44 4.77 -6.29
N VAL A 70 -3.80 5.60 -7.27
CA VAL A 70 -5.22 5.84 -7.61
C VAL A 70 -5.90 4.54 -8.04
N LEU A 71 -5.22 3.70 -8.82
CA LEU A 71 -5.74 2.40 -9.25
C LEU A 71 -5.92 1.40 -8.11
N SER A 72 -5.11 1.46 -7.05
CA SER A 72 -5.27 0.56 -5.90
C SER A 72 -6.56 0.83 -5.10
N PHE A 73 -7.18 1.99 -5.30
CA PHE A 73 -8.46 2.38 -4.71
C PHE A 73 -9.67 2.20 -5.62
N ALA A 74 -9.54 1.59 -6.80
CA ALA A 74 -10.63 1.48 -7.76
C ALA A 74 -11.92 0.86 -7.19
N ASP A 75 -11.80 -0.03 -6.20
CA ASP A 75 -12.91 -0.73 -5.54
C ASP A 75 -13.16 -0.26 -4.10
N THR A 76 -12.60 0.88 -3.68
CA THR A 76 -12.84 1.41 -2.33
C THR A 76 -14.27 1.94 -2.18
N SER A 77 -14.87 1.73 -1.01
CA SER A 77 -16.16 2.33 -0.63
C SER A 77 -16.01 3.43 0.41
N ASP A 78 -14.76 3.80 0.74
CA ASP A 78 -14.46 4.85 1.69
C ASP A 78 -14.74 6.22 1.06
N GLU A 79 -15.73 6.95 1.58
CA GLU A 79 -16.13 8.26 1.08
C GLU A 79 -15.05 9.35 1.18
N ARG A 80 -13.96 9.09 1.91
CA ARG A 80 -12.82 10.01 2.06
C ARG A 80 -11.86 9.95 0.86
N ILE A 81 -11.98 8.93 0.01
CA ILE A 81 -11.10 8.62 -1.13
C ILE A 81 -11.90 8.72 -2.42
#